data_AF-C3ZJB8-F1
#
_entry.id   AF-C3ZJB8-F1
#
_cell.length_a   1.000
_cell.length_b   1.000
_cell.length_c   1.000
_cell.angle_alpha   90.00
_cell.angle_beta   90.00
_cell.angle_gamma   90.00
#
_symmetry.space_group_name_H-M   'P 1'
#
loop_
_entity.id
_entity.type
_entity.pdbx_description
1 polymer ?
#
loop_
_entity_poly.entity_id
_entity_poly.type
_entity_poly.pdbx_seq_one_letter_code
_entity_poly.pdbx_strand_id
1 'polypeptide(L)'
;ELCKGQDFVLLALVETSPHRFQQRAVIRRSWGQNIAAKSEKENLKWQVVFVMGTASDAMTEERLVDESLQYNDILQGKFEDHREEDNLKVTLGFQWVNSTFSNGSCVPSFVLKTDDNVLVNMKVLAPWARDAHEISQNLFMGHVLRGGRPSRDQSEPRYISEAKYPRDDFPNFAQGPVYMFSLDVVIRLVKAFRAFGHMTPFPFEDVYLGLLAEYLQVIPLHDDRF
;
A
#
# COMPACT_ATOMS: atom_id res chain seq x y z
N GLU A 1 -13.03 14.97 8.79
CA GLU A 1 -11.56 15.05 8.85
C GLU A 1 -11.00 13.80 9.52
N LEU A 2 -9.95 13.22 8.91
CA LEU A 2 -9.36 11.95 9.35
C LEU A 2 -8.73 12.07 10.76
N CYS A 3 -8.02 13.15 11.09
CA CYS A 3 -7.31 13.26 12.38
C CYS A 3 -8.02 14.09 13.46
N LYS A 4 -9.23 14.62 13.23
CA LYS A 4 -9.90 15.49 14.21
C LYS A 4 -10.20 14.73 15.51
N GLY A 5 -9.55 15.15 16.61
CA GLY A 5 -9.73 14.61 17.96
C GLY A 5 -9.19 13.20 18.14
N GLN A 6 -8.10 12.84 17.45
CA GLN A 6 -7.50 11.51 17.52
C GLN A 6 -6.00 11.60 17.72
N ASP A 7 -5.48 10.76 18.61
CA ASP A 7 -4.04 10.60 18.86
C ASP A 7 -3.40 9.64 17.85
N PHE A 8 -4.21 8.76 17.24
CA PHE A 8 -3.77 7.72 16.32
C PHE A 8 -4.66 7.63 15.07
N VAL A 9 -4.03 7.43 13.91
CA VAL A 9 -4.73 7.18 12.63
C VAL A 9 -3.99 6.12 11.80
N LEU A 10 -4.72 5.10 11.36
CA LEU A 10 -4.27 4.14 10.35
C LEU A 10 -4.87 4.47 8.98
N LEU A 11 -4.03 4.59 7.96
CA LEU A 11 -4.49 4.76 6.59
C LEU A 11 -4.24 3.47 5.80
N ALA A 12 -5.28 2.87 5.25
CA ALA A 12 -5.20 1.68 4.42
C ALA A 12 -5.35 2.06 2.94
N LEU A 13 -4.29 1.85 2.17
CA LEU A 13 -4.27 1.94 0.72
C LEU A 13 -4.58 0.54 0.15
N VAL A 14 -5.75 0.42 -0.49
CA VAL A 14 -6.22 -0.84 -1.06
C VAL A 14 -6.07 -0.81 -2.57
N GLU A 15 -5.15 -1.60 -3.09
CA GLU A 15 -4.97 -1.75 -4.53
C GLU A 15 -6.08 -2.62 -5.10
N THR A 16 -6.70 -2.10 -6.17
CA THR A 16 -7.83 -2.73 -6.85
C THR A 16 -7.77 -2.40 -8.34
N SER A 17 -8.78 -2.84 -9.09
CA SER A 17 -8.94 -2.50 -10.49
C SER A 17 -10.32 -1.88 -10.75
N PRO A 18 -10.47 -1.04 -11.78
CA PRO A 18 -11.72 -0.36 -12.13
C PRO A 18 -12.97 -1.24 -12.08
N HIS A 19 -12.91 -2.44 -12.66
CA HIS A 19 -14.05 -3.36 -12.75
C HIS A 19 -14.46 -4.03 -11.42
N ARG A 20 -13.66 -3.92 -10.36
CA ARG A 20 -13.85 -4.62 -9.08
C ARG A 20 -14.75 -3.87 -8.08
N PHE A 21 -15.87 -3.33 -8.57
CA PHE A 21 -16.86 -2.62 -7.75
C PHE A 21 -17.37 -3.46 -6.57
N GLN A 22 -17.57 -4.77 -6.77
CA GLN A 22 -18.08 -5.66 -5.73
C GLN A 22 -17.07 -5.86 -4.61
N GLN A 23 -15.78 -6.03 -4.93
CA GLN A 23 -14.71 -6.19 -3.95
C GLN A 23 -14.60 -4.93 -3.08
N ARG A 24 -14.58 -3.75 -3.70
CA ARG A 24 -14.60 -2.47 -2.97
C ARG A 24 -15.83 -2.35 -2.06
N ALA A 25 -17.02 -2.69 -2.57
CA ALA A 25 -18.25 -2.66 -1.78
C ALA A 25 -18.21 -3.64 -0.59
N VAL A 26 -17.63 -4.84 -0.75
CA VAL A 26 -17.44 -5.81 0.35
C VAL A 26 -16.48 -5.26 1.39
N ILE A 27 -15.36 -4.66 0.99
CA ILE A 27 -14.39 -4.05 1.92
C ILE A 27 -15.05 -2.93 2.72
N ARG A 28 -15.78 -2.02 2.06
CA ARG A 28 -16.53 -0.93 2.73
C ARG A 28 -17.55 -1.44 3.76
N ARG A 29 -18.16 -2.61 3.53
CA ARG A 29 -19.17 -3.23 4.42
C ARG A 29 -18.58 -4.22 5.44
N SER A 30 -17.27 -4.45 5.40
CA SER A 30 -16.58 -5.40 6.27
C SER A 30 -15.44 -4.71 7.03
N TRP A 31 -14.19 -5.09 6.80
CA TRP A 31 -13.05 -4.60 7.56
C TRP A 31 -12.69 -3.14 7.26
N GLY A 32 -13.06 -2.63 6.09
CA GLY A 32 -12.89 -1.21 5.74
C GLY A 32 -13.88 -0.30 6.47
N GLN A 33 -14.92 -0.87 7.09
CA GLN A 33 -15.87 -0.09 7.87
C GLN A 33 -15.22 0.34 9.19
N ASN A 34 -15.02 1.65 9.34
CA ASN A 34 -14.58 2.23 10.60
C ASN A 34 -15.75 2.29 11.61
N ILE A 35 -16.11 1.12 12.16
CA ILE A 35 -17.17 0.98 13.16
C ILE A 35 -16.71 1.48 14.53
N ALA A 36 -15.40 1.51 14.80
CA ALA A 36 -14.82 1.93 16.08
C ALA A 36 -15.11 3.40 16.42
N ALA A 37 -15.42 4.25 15.44
CA ALA A 37 -15.95 5.60 15.65
C ALA A 37 -17.30 5.64 16.41
N LYS A 38 -17.99 4.50 16.60
CA LYS A 38 -19.21 4.39 17.42
C LYS A 38 -18.94 4.02 18.88
N SER A 39 -17.71 3.65 19.22
CA SER A 39 -17.27 3.29 20.56
C SER A 39 -16.28 4.35 21.03
N GLU A 40 -16.77 5.40 21.70
CA GLU A 40 -15.96 6.47 22.32
C GLU A 40 -14.84 5.93 23.24
N LYS A 41 -14.89 4.65 23.64
CA LYS A 41 -13.95 4.05 24.58
C LYS A 41 -12.58 3.68 24.01
N GLU A 42 -12.40 3.55 22.69
CA GLU A 42 -11.15 3.00 22.14
C GLU A 42 -10.34 3.97 21.25
N ASN A 43 -10.91 5.09 20.79
CA ASN A 43 -10.24 6.07 19.92
C ASN A 43 -9.44 5.44 18.75
N LEU A 44 -9.96 4.35 18.18
CA LEU A 44 -9.36 3.69 17.03
C LEU A 44 -9.99 4.24 15.75
N LYS A 45 -9.17 4.84 14.89
CA LYS A 45 -9.64 5.37 13.61
C LYS A 45 -8.75 4.91 12.47
N TRP A 46 -9.38 4.32 11.46
CA TRP A 46 -8.74 4.04 10.19
C TRP A 46 -9.58 4.52 9.02
N GLN A 47 -8.94 4.73 7.88
CA GLN A 47 -9.61 5.04 6.63
C GLN A 47 -9.07 4.15 5.53
N VAL A 48 -9.98 3.64 4.70
CA VAL A 48 -9.63 2.95 3.46
C VAL A 48 -9.66 3.94 2.31
N VAL A 49 -8.65 3.88 1.44
CA VAL A 49 -8.60 4.55 0.15
C VAL A 49 -8.25 3.51 -0.90
N PHE A 50 -9.10 3.40 -1.92
CA PHE A 50 -8.89 2.49 -3.04
C PHE A 50 -7.99 3.13 -4.07
N VAL A 51 -6.90 2.44 -4.45
CA VAL A 51 -5.90 2.92 -5.39
C VAL A 51 -6.00 2.11 -6.68
N MET A 52 -6.17 2.77 -7.82
CA MET A 52 -6.32 2.14 -9.13
C MET A 52 -5.92 3.07 -10.29
N GLY A 53 -5.81 2.52 -11.49
CA GLY A 53 -5.68 3.26 -12.75
C GLY A 53 -7.04 3.56 -13.40
N THR A 54 -7.02 3.94 -14.68
CA THR A 54 -8.22 4.14 -15.51
C THR A 54 -8.71 2.83 -16.11
N ALA A 55 -10.01 2.73 -16.34
CA ALA A 55 -10.57 1.66 -17.17
C ALA A 55 -10.23 1.88 -18.65
N SER A 56 -10.18 0.79 -19.40
CA SER A 56 -10.04 0.84 -20.87
C SER A 56 -11.37 1.12 -21.57
N ASP A 57 -12.51 0.81 -20.93
CA ASP A 57 -13.84 1.06 -21.45
C ASP A 57 -14.54 2.25 -20.77
N ALA A 58 -15.18 3.09 -21.59
CA ALA A 58 -15.82 4.32 -21.14
C ALA A 58 -16.98 4.09 -20.16
N MET A 59 -17.69 2.96 -20.27
CA MET A 59 -18.83 2.64 -19.40
C MET A 59 -18.37 2.34 -17.97
N THR A 60 -17.27 1.60 -17.81
CA THR A 60 -16.65 1.40 -16.49
C THR A 60 -16.15 2.72 -15.92
N GLU A 61 -15.52 3.56 -16.73
CA GLU A 61 -15.00 4.85 -16.27
C GLU A 61 -16.11 5.79 -15.80
N GLU A 62 -17.24 5.87 -16.52
CA GLU A 62 -18.42 6.63 -16.09
C GLU A 62 -18.97 6.13 -14.75
N ARG A 63 -19.08 4.81 -14.58
CA ARG A 63 -19.52 4.21 -13.32
C ARG A 63 -18.53 4.44 -12.17
N LEU A 64 -17.24 4.55 -12.46
CA LEU A 64 -16.22 4.91 -11.46
C LEU A 64 -16.36 6.36 -11.00
N VAL A 65 -16.72 7.28 -11.90
CA VAL A 65 -17.02 8.68 -11.54
C VAL A 65 -18.17 8.72 -10.54
N ASP A 66 -19.26 7.99 -10.80
CA ASP A 66 -20.39 7.90 -9.88
C ASP A 66 -20.00 7.31 -8.52
N GLU A 67 -19.22 6.21 -8.51
CA GLU A 67 -18.72 5.60 -7.28
C GLU A 67 -17.82 6.57 -6.48
N SER A 68 -16.93 7.28 -7.18
CA SER A 68 -16.00 8.25 -6.58
C SER A 68 -16.77 9.42 -5.95
N LEU A 69 -17.78 9.95 -6.64
CA LEU A 69 -18.67 11.00 -6.11
C LEU A 69 -19.47 10.53 -4.90
N GLN A 70 -19.89 9.26 -4.89
CA GLN A 70 -20.68 8.69 -3.81
C GLN A 70 -19.86 8.45 -2.54
N TYR A 71 -18.65 7.90 -2.66
CA TYR A 71 -17.88 7.41 -1.51
C TYR A 71 -16.67 8.27 -1.15
N ASN A 72 -16.14 9.06 -2.10
CA ASN A 72 -14.98 9.93 -1.92
C ASN A 72 -13.77 9.21 -1.29
N ASP A 73 -13.56 7.95 -1.71
CA ASP A 73 -12.51 7.07 -1.19
C ASP A 73 -11.69 6.43 -2.32
N ILE A 74 -11.72 6.99 -3.52
CA ILE A 74 -10.98 6.52 -4.69
C ILE A 74 -9.84 7.48 -5.03
N LEU A 75 -8.63 6.92 -5.11
CA LEU A 75 -7.44 7.54 -5.65
C LEU A 75 -7.14 6.91 -7.02
N GLN A 76 -7.44 7.65 -8.08
CA GLN A 76 -7.27 7.17 -9.45
C GLN A 76 -6.06 7.80 -10.14
N GLY A 77 -5.19 6.97 -10.71
CA GLY A 77 -4.04 7.36 -11.50
C GLY A 77 -4.37 7.53 -12.97
N LYS A 78 -3.58 8.34 -13.68
CA LYS A 78 -3.69 8.56 -15.14
C LYS A 78 -2.88 7.52 -15.92
N PHE A 79 -3.13 6.25 -15.68
CA PHE A 79 -2.53 5.11 -16.39
C PHE A 79 -3.59 4.00 -16.50
N GLU A 80 -3.56 3.24 -17.58
CA GLU A 80 -4.47 2.10 -17.76
C GLU A 80 -4.15 1.00 -16.73
N ASP A 81 -5.19 0.45 -16.10
CA ASP A 81 -5.02 -0.51 -15.01
C ASP A 81 -4.76 -1.93 -15.55
N HIS A 82 -3.48 -2.31 -15.62
CA HIS A 82 -3.07 -3.71 -15.72
C HIS A 82 -2.16 -4.09 -14.54
N ARG A 83 -1.79 -5.37 -14.46
CA ARG A 83 -1.00 -5.91 -13.35
C ARG A 83 0.44 -5.42 -13.39
N GLU A 84 0.94 -5.17 -14.59
CA GLU A 84 2.26 -4.65 -14.87
C GLU A 84 2.47 -3.27 -14.22
N GLU A 85 1.38 -2.54 -13.96
CA GLU A 85 1.32 -1.23 -13.35
C GLU A 85 1.06 -1.25 -11.83
N ASP A 86 1.09 -2.41 -11.15
CA ASP A 86 0.91 -2.47 -9.70
C ASP A 86 1.94 -1.59 -8.95
N ASN A 87 3.17 -1.48 -9.47
CA ASN A 87 4.16 -0.51 -8.97
C ASN A 87 3.70 0.95 -9.07
N LEU A 88 2.96 1.30 -10.13
CA LEU A 88 2.42 2.64 -10.31
C LEU A 88 1.32 2.92 -9.29
N LYS A 89 0.53 1.90 -8.90
CA LYS A 89 -0.47 2.03 -7.82
C LYS A 89 0.18 2.31 -6.48
N VAL A 90 1.20 1.54 -6.08
CA VAL A 90 1.94 1.81 -4.83
C VAL A 90 2.55 3.21 -4.86
N THR A 91 3.22 3.55 -5.97
CA THR A 91 3.85 4.85 -6.14
C THR A 91 2.84 5.99 -6.05
N LEU A 92 1.69 5.87 -6.72
CA LEU A 92 0.57 6.81 -6.68
C LEU A 92 0.05 6.98 -5.25
N GLY A 93 -0.22 5.86 -4.56
CA GLY A 93 -0.70 5.85 -3.19
C GLY A 93 0.26 6.57 -2.25
N PHE A 94 1.54 6.25 -2.30
CA PHE A 94 2.56 6.87 -1.45
C PHE A 94 2.80 8.35 -1.78
N GLN A 95 2.77 8.70 -3.07
CA GLN A 95 2.85 10.11 -3.49
C GLN A 95 1.66 10.92 -2.97
N TRP A 96 0.45 10.37 -3.02
CA TRP A 96 -0.74 11.01 -2.47
C TRP A 96 -0.68 11.16 -0.95
N VAL A 97 -0.18 10.15 -0.23
CA VAL A 97 0.08 10.26 1.21
C VAL A 97 1.05 11.39 1.50
N ASN A 98 2.18 11.44 0.80
CA ASN A 98 3.20 12.47 1.00
C ASN A 98 2.71 13.88 0.60
N SER A 99 1.87 14.03 -0.42
CA SER A 99 1.34 15.35 -0.79
C SER A 99 0.26 15.85 0.18
N THR A 100 -0.55 14.92 0.70
CA THR A 100 -1.70 15.24 1.55
C THR A 100 -1.30 15.48 3.00
N PHE A 101 -0.36 14.69 3.54
CA PHE A 101 -0.10 14.65 4.99
C PHE A 101 1.24 15.26 5.41
N SER A 102 2.24 15.37 4.54
CA SER A 102 3.60 15.80 4.96
C SER A 102 3.71 17.21 5.51
N ASN A 103 2.74 18.10 5.21
CA ASN A 103 2.70 19.47 5.71
C ASN A 103 1.40 19.78 6.48
N GLY A 104 0.58 18.77 6.77
CA GLY A 104 -0.71 18.92 7.42
C GLY A 104 -0.63 18.82 8.94
N SER A 105 -1.62 19.40 9.63
CA SER A 105 -1.86 19.14 11.06
C SER A 105 -2.40 17.73 11.34
N CYS A 106 -2.70 16.98 10.27
CA CYS A 106 -3.21 15.63 10.30
C CYS A 106 -2.17 14.73 9.62
N VAL A 107 -1.63 13.76 10.34
CA VAL A 107 -0.68 12.78 9.81
C VAL A 107 -1.12 11.36 10.21
N PRO A 108 -1.19 10.40 9.27
CA PRO A 108 -1.41 9.01 9.64
C PRO A 108 -0.17 8.50 10.37
N SER A 109 -0.38 7.76 11.45
CA SER A 109 0.67 7.10 12.22
C SER A 109 1.30 5.97 11.41
N PHE A 110 0.45 5.21 10.71
CA PHE A 110 0.87 4.15 9.81
C PHE A 110 0.07 4.15 8.51
N VAL A 111 0.72 3.62 7.48
CA VAL A 111 0.14 3.34 6.17
C VAL A 111 0.19 1.84 5.94
N LEU A 112 -0.98 1.22 5.80
CA LEU A 112 -1.13 -0.16 5.38
C LEU A 112 -1.32 -0.18 3.86
N LYS A 113 -0.46 -0.90 3.14
CA LYS A 113 -0.70 -1.31 1.75
C LYS A 113 -1.33 -2.69 1.77
N THR A 114 -2.42 -2.88 1.03
CA THR A 114 -3.04 -4.19 0.85
C THR A 114 -3.73 -4.30 -0.52
N ASP A 115 -4.10 -5.50 -0.92
CA ASP A 115 -4.90 -5.75 -2.13
C ASP A 115 -6.39 -5.95 -1.79
N ASP A 116 -7.26 -5.85 -2.81
CA ASP A 116 -8.71 -5.97 -2.66
C ASP A 116 -9.27 -7.39 -2.44
N ASN A 117 -8.39 -8.40 -2.47
CA ASN A 117 -8.71 -9.80 -2.19
C ASN A 117 -8.24 -10.24 -0.79
N VAL A 118 -7.81 -9.29 0.06
CA VAL A 118 -7.33 -9.53 1.42
C VAL A 118 -8.41 -9.20 2.45
N LEU A 119 -8.45 -10.01 3.51
CA LEU A 119 -9.19 -9.72 4.73
C LEU A 119 -8.24 -9.21 5.82
N VAL A 120 -8.40 -7.96 6.25
CA VAL A 120 -7.61 -7.39 7.34
C VAL A 120 -8.37 -7.52 8.66
N ASN A 121 -7.79 -8.17 9.67
CA ASN A 121 -8.39 -8.25 11.00
C ASN A 121 -8.15 -6.95 11.78
N MET A 122 -8.97 -5.93 11.51
CA MET A 122 -8.88 -4.62 12.17
C MET A 122 -9.05 -4.66 13.69
N LYS A 123 -9.70 -5.70 14.24
CA LYS A 123 -9.83 -5.89 15.70
C LYS A 123 -8.49 -6.20 16.38
N VAL A 124 -7.51 -6.70 15.61
CA VAL A 124 -6.15 -6.98 16.10
C VAL A 124 -5.20 -5.87 15.65
N LEU A 125 -5.30 -5.46 14.39
CA LEU A 125 -4.38 -4.50 13.79
C LEU A 125 -4.49 -3.10 14.41
N ALA A 126 -5.72 -2.58 14.57
CA ALA A 126 -5.90 -1.21 15.03
C ALA A 126 -5.43 -0.99 16.48
N PRO A 127 -5.72 -1.87 17.47
CA PRO A 127 -5.15 -1.75 18.81
C PRO A 127 -3.62 -1.85 18.81
N TRP A 128 -3.05 -2.81 18.08
CA TRP A 128 -1.59 -2.94 17.97
C TRP A 128 -0.95 -1.68 17.40
N ALA A 129 -1.53 -1.12 16.34
CA ALA A 129 -1.02 0.08 15.70
C ALA A 129 -1.14 1.31 16.62
N ARG A 130 -2.24 1.44 17.37
CA ARG A 130 -2.36 2.45 18.42
C ARG A 130 -1.29 2.27 19.50
N ASP A 131 -0.96 1.06 19.92
CA ASP A 131 0.06 0.91 20.97
C ASP A 131 1.49 1.13 20.41
N ALA A 132 1.69 0.86 19.13
CA ALA A 132 2.99 0.97 18.47
C ALA A 132 3.34 2.40 18.00
N HIS A 133 2.36 3.29 17.77
CA HIS A 133 2.61 4.57 17.09
C HIS A 133 3.53 5.53 17.84
N GLU A 134 3.55 5.49 19.18
CA GLU A 134 4.39 6.38 19.99
C GLU A 134 5.88 6.05 19.87
N ILE A 135 6.21 4.81 19.47
CA ILE A 135 7.59 4.29 19.50
C ILE A 135 8.10 3.82 18.13
N SER A 136 7.21 3.68 17.14
CA SER A 136 7.56 3.10 15.84
C SER A 136 7.81 4.18 14.79
N GLN A 137 9.10 4.46 14.56
CA GLN A 137 9.61 5.18 13.40
C GLN A 137 10.45 4.23 12.57
N ASN A 138 10.73 4.57 11.30
CA ASN A 138 11.55 3.72 10.42
C ASN A 138 10.98 2.29 10.23
N LEU A 139 9.64 2.15 10.27
CA LEU A 139 8.96 0.86 10.17
C LEU A 139 8.62 0.54 8.71
N PHE A 140 9.06 -0.63 8.27
CA PHE A 140 8.53 -1.37 7.12
C PHE A 140 8.35 -2.82 7.60
N MET A 141 7.12 -3.31 7.69
CA MET A 141 6.79 -4.62 8.24
C MET A 141 5.90 -5.42 7.29
N GLY A 142 6.10 -6.73 7.27
CA GLY A 142 5.24 -7.70 6.58
C GLY A 142 5.79 -9.12 6.69
N HIS A 143 5.32 -10.03 5.83
CA HIS A 143 5.88 -11.38 5.74
C HIS A 143 7.20 -11.36 4.96
N VAL A 144 8.32 -11.11 5.66
CA VAL A 144 9.63 -10.91 5.02
C VAL A 144 10.26 -12.23 4.57
N LEU A 145 10.56 -12.32 3.28
CA LEU A 145 11.45 -13.32 2.72
C LEU A 145 12.90 -12.86 2.75
N ARG A 146 13.81 -13.77 3.10
CA ARG A 146 15.25 -13.55 3.16
C ARG A 146 15.94 -14.44 2.14
N GLY A 147 16.78 -13.86 1.27
CA GLY A 147 17.51 -14.62 0.24
C GLY A 147 16.61 -15.27 -0.80
N GLY A 148 15.50 -14.61 -1.17
CA GLY A 148 14.66 -15.06 -2.28
C GLY A 148 15.43 -14.95 -3.60
N ARG A 149 15.37 -15.97 -4.46
CA ARG A 149 16.10 -15.97 -5.72
C ARG A 149 15.21 -15.55 -6.90
N PRO A 150 15.76 -14.75 -7.85
CA PRO A 150 15.09 -14.49 -9.10
C PRO A 150 14.89 -15.77 -9.89
N SER A 151 13.67 -16.01 -10.35
CA SER A 151 13.42 -17.09 -11.30
C SER A 151 14.05 -16.75 -12.64
N ARG A 152 14.84 -17.67 -13.18
CA ARG A 152 15.48 -17.58 -14.50
C ARG A 152 14.81 -18.47 -15.55
N ASP A 153 13.75 -19.18 -15.16
CA ASP A 153 12.94 -19.99 -16.07
C ASP A 153 11.85 -19.12 -16.70
N GLN A 154 11.87 -18.98 -18.02
CA GLN A 154 10.90 -18.16 -18.77
C GLN A 154 9.45 -18.67 -18.68
N SER A 155 9.25 -19.93 -18.26
CA SER A 155 7.92 -20.50 -18.03
C SER A 155 7.31 -20.11 -16.69
N GLU A 156 8.11 -19.60 -15.75
CA GLU A 156 7.61 -19.22 -14.44
C GLU A 156 7.01 -17.81 -14.45
N PRO A 157 5.87 -17.58 -13.76
CA PRO A 157 5.21 -16.27 -13.71
C PRO A 157 6.07 -15.13 -13.17
N ARG A 158 7.10 -15.46 -12.38
CA ARG A 158 8.04 -14.51 -11.79
C ARG A 158 9.42 -14.55 -12.45
N TYR A 159 9.49 -14.90 -13.73
CA TYR A 159 10.71 -14.83 -14.54
C TYR A 159 11.32 -13.42 -14.55
N ILE A 160 12.64 -13.35 -14.36
CA ILE A 160 13.42 -12.14 -14.62
C ILE A 160 14.78 -12.49 -15.22
N SER A 161 15.12 -11.84 -16.33
CA SER A 161 16.40 -12.09 -17.01
C SER A 161 17.58 -11.59 -16.17
N GLU A 162 18.74 -12.24 -16.33
CA GLU A 162 19.99 -11.81 -15.71
C GLU A 162 20.39 -10.39 -16.15
N ALA A 163 20.11 -10.04 -17.40
CA ALA A 163 20.29 -8.69 -17.91
C ALA A 163 19.44 -7.63 -17.16
N LYS A 164 18.22 -7.98 -16.75
CA LYS A 164 17.33 -7.07 -15.98
C LYS A 164 17.71 -7.01 -14.50
N TYR A 165 18.16 -8.14 -13.93
CA TYR A 165 18.60 -8.22 -12.55
C TYR A 165 19.79 -9.18 -12.45
N PRO A 166 21.04 -8.67 -12.39
CA PRO A 166 22.23 -9.51 -12.47
C PRO A 166 22.62 -10.17 -11.14
N ARG A 167 21.99 -9.81 -10.01
CA ARG A 167 22.28 -10.42 -8.71
C ARG A 167 21.63 -11.80 -8.60
N ASP A 168 22.28 -12.71 -7.88
CA ASP A 168 21.80 -14.07 -7.64
C ASP A 168 20.68 -14.16 -6.61
N ASP A 169 20.62 -13.20 -5.68
CA ASP A 169 19.62 -13.15 -4.62
C ASP A 169 18.99 -11.74 -4.56
N PHE A 170 17.69 -11.69 -4.27
CA PHE A 170 16.99 -10.47 -3.92
C PHE A 170 17.43 -9.96 -2.55
N PRO A 171 17.32 -8.63 -2.27
CA PRO A 171 17.41 -8.13 -0.91
C PRO A 171 16.32 -8.77 -0.04
N ASN A 172 16.35 -8.54 1.27
CA ASN A 172 15.18 -8.85 2.10
C ASN A 172 14.00 -8.00 1.64
N PHE A 173 12.84 -8.61 1.43
CA PHE A 173 11.62 -7.93 1.02
C PHE A 173 10.42 -8.53 1.72
N ALA A 174 9.41 -7.71 2.02
CA ALA A 174 8.11 -8.23 2.47
C ALA A 174 7.39 -8.81 1.26
N GLN A 175 7.02 -10.09 1.32
CA GLN A 175 6.29 -10.80 0.27
C GLN A 175 4.79 -10.73 0.53
N GLY A 176 4.03 -10.70 -0.56
CA GLY A 176 2.59 -10.91 -0.51
C GLY A 176 1.85 -9.58 -0.49
N PRO A 177 0.52 -9.59 -0.37
CA PRO A 177 -0.23 -8.40 -0.71
C PRO A 177 -0.20 -7.31 0.37
N VAL A 178 0.29 -7.60 1.59
CA VAL A 178 0.09 -6.75 2.78
C VAL A 178 1.40 -6.28 3.40
N TYR A 179 1.53 -4.97 3.57
CA TYR A 179 2.67 -4.37 4.27
C TYR A 179 2.25 -3.16 5.11
N MET A 180 2.97 -2.94 6.21
CA MET A 180 2.79 -1.78 7.07
C MET A 180 4.01 -0.88 7.04
N PHE A 181 3.80 0.43 6.91
CA PHE A 181 4.84 1.45 6.91
C PHE A 181 4.55 2.53 7.94
N SER A 182 5.60 3.05 8.59
CA SER A 182 5.52 4.37 9.23
C SER A 182 5.57 5.47 8.17
N LEU A 183 4.98 6.63 8.48
CA LEU A 183 4.89 7.74 7.52
C LEU A 183 6.28 8.21 7.04
N ASP A 184 7.29 8.23 7.91
CA ASP A 184 8.65 8.64 7.55
C ASP A 184 9.31 7.71 6.51
N VAL A 185 8.97 6.41 6.52
CA VAL A 185 9.41 5.45 5.50
C VAL A 185 8.71 5.73 4.18
N VAL A 186 7.38 5.95 4.19
CA VAL A 186 6.62 6.30 2.98
C VAL A 186 7.20 7.56 2.32
N ILE A 187 7.51 8.60 3.08
CA ILE A 187 8.11 9.85 2.57
C ILE A 187 9.48 9.59 1.93
N ARG A 188 10.32 8.74 2.54
CA ARG A 188 11.62 8.38 1.99
C ARG A 188 11.50 7.53 0.72
N LEU A 189 10.54 6.60 0.68
CA LEU A 189 10.23 5.82 -0.52
C LEU A 189 9.79 6.72 -1.67
N VAL A 190 8.96 7.73 -1.43
CA VAL A 190 8.58 8.72 -2.46
C VAL A 190 9.79 9.46 -3.02
N LYS A 191 10.76 9.83 -2.17
CA LYS A 191 12.02 10.44 -2.64
C LYS A 191 12.83 9.47 -3.48
N ALA A 192 12.89 8.20 -3.08
CA ALA A 192 13.59 7.15 -3.82
C ALA A 192 12.92 6.87 -5.17
N PHE A 193 11.59 6.75 -5.24
CA PHE A 193 10.84 6.60 -6.49
C PHE A 193 11.19 7.70 -7.50
N ARG A 194 11.35 8.95 -7.05
CA ARG A 194 11.74 10.06 -7.92
C ARG A 194 13.19 9.98 -8.37
N ALA A 195 14.10 9.58 -7.48
CA ALA A 195 15.51 9.40 -7.81
C ALA A 195 15.74 8.27 -8.82
N PHE A 196 14.93 7.21 -8.74
CA PHE A 196 15.03 6.02 -9.59
C PHE A 196 13.95 5.94 -10.67
N GLY A 197 13.09 6.94 -10.83
CA GLY A 197 11.89 6.90 -11.69
C GLY A 197 12.17 6.78 -13.20
N HIS A 198 13.44 6.80 -13.60
CA HIS A 198 13.91 6.51 -14.96
C HIS A 198 14.47 5.07 -15.13
N MET A 199 14.64 4.33 -14.03
CA MET A 199 14.98 2.92 -14.08
C MET A 199 13.71 2.13 -14.33
N THR A 200 13.75 1.24 -15.33
CA THR A 200 12.66 0.34 -15.72
C THR A 200 11.92 -0.19 -14.49
N PRO A 201 10.58 -0.11 -14.40
CA PRO A 201 9.85 -0.68 -13.27
C PRO A 201 10.28 -2.14 -13.09
N PHE A 202 10.75 -2.44 -11.88
CA PHE A 202 11.02 -3.81 -11.50
C PHE A 202 9.67 -4.53 -11.46
N PRO A 203 9.49 -5.68 -12.13
CA PRO A 203 8.15 -6.18 -12.46
C PRO A 203 7.38 -6.70 -11.24
N PHE A 204 8.07 -6.87 -10.10
CA PHE A 204 7.47 -7.36 -8.87
C PHE A 204 7.52 -6.25 -7.81
N GLU A 205 6.34 -5.77 -7.43
CA GLU A 205 6.14 -4.68 -6.48
C GLU A 205 6.82 -4.94 -5.13
N ASP A 206 6.61 -6.13 -4.58
CA ASP A 206 7.22 -6.63 -3.35
C ASP A 206 8.76 -6.49 -3.34
N VAL A 207 9.41 -6.99 -4.40
CA VAL A 207 10.86 -6.91 -4.57
C VAL A 207 11.30 -5.47 -4.85
N TYR A 208 10.53 -4.70 -5.62
CA TYR A 208 10.86 -3.30 -5.89
C TYR A 208 10.93 -2.48 -4.58
N LEU A 209 9.95 -2.65 -3.69
CA LEU A 209 9.98 -2.04 -2.36
C LEU A 209 11.18 -2.54 -1.53
N GLY A 210 11.52 -3.83 -1.61
CA GLY A 210 12.74 -4.37 -0.99
C GLY A 210 14.03 -3.72 -1.48
N LEU A 211 14.16 -3.51 -2.79
CA LEU A 211 15.31 -2.82 -3.41
C LEU A 211 15.44 -1.38 -2.92
N LEU A 212 14.32 -0.67 -2.82
CA LEU A 212 14.30 0.70 -2.33
C LEU A 212 14.57 0.75 -0.82
N ALA A 213 14.06 -0.21 -0.05
CA ALA A 213 14.34 -0.33 1.37
C ALA A 213 15.84 -0.58 1.62
N GLU A 214 16.47 -1.48 0.85
CA GLU A 214 17.92 -1.72 0.86
C GLU A 214 18.70 -0.42 0.59
N TYR A 215 18.35 0.31 -0.47
CA TYR A 215 18.97 1.60 -0.79
C TYR A 215 18.82 2.65 0.33
N LEU A 216 17.64 2.71 0.95
CA LEU A 216 17.32 3.63 2.03
C LEU A 216 17.82 3.17 3.41
N GLN A 217 18.48 2.01 3.48
CA GLN A 217 18.89 1.36 4.73
C GLN A 217 17.73 1.13 5.72
N VAL A 218 16.54 0.88 5.19
CA VAL A 218 15.36 0.44 5.94
C VAL A 218 15.35 -1.09 5.92
N ILE A 219 15.39 -1.72 7.09
CA ILE A 219 15.37 -3.18 7.20
C ILE A 219 13.91 -3.64 7.35
N PRO A 220 13.35 -4.40 6.41
CA PRO A 220 12.00 -4.95 6.56
C PRO A 220 11.93 -5.86 7.79
N LEU A 221 10.92 -5.63 8.63
CA LEU A 221 10.65 -6.39 9.84
C LEU A 221 9.67 -7.52 9.54
N HIS A 222 10.09 -8.76 9.84
CA HIS A 222 9.24 -9.94 9.68
C HIS A 222 8.22 -10.04 10.82
N ASP A 223 6.98 -10.37 10.49
CA ASP A 223 5.94 -10.70 11.46
C ASP A 223 5.01 -11.79 10.89
N ASP A 224 4.87 -12.91 11.61
CA ASP A 224 4.10 -14.10 11.19
C ASP A 224 2.58 -13.86 11.09
N ARG A 225 2.09 -12.69 11.52
CA ARG A 225 0.66 -12.34 11.45
C ARG A 225 0.23 -11.79 10.08
N PHE A 226 1.18 -11.56 9.18
CA PHE A 226 0.96 -11.06 7.81
C PHE A 226 0.81 -12.19 6.78
#